data_AF-A0A2D9TP81-F1
#
_entry.id   AF-A0A2D9TP81-F1
#
_cell.length_a   1.000
_cell.length_b   1.000
_cell.length_c   1.000
_cell.angle_alpha   90.00
_cell.angle_beta   90.00
_cell.angle_gamma   90.00
#
_symmetry.space_group_name_H-M   'P 1'
#
loop_
_entity.id
_entity.type
_entity.pdbx_description
1 polymer ?
#
loop_
_entity_poly.entity_id
_entity_poly.type
_entity_poly.pdbx_seq_one_letter_code
_entity_poly.pdbx_strand_id
1 'polypeptide(L)'
;MIKKKIYLIFLALFLTYSCNKLANIPVSCNNLPTYKNCESDLCNYFLDNASYVHEINGFYIVSSDQIPTEEYGFNASALDVFNHSIKLFSSFLDQDNDGKIDQKYVNLNDGLSKHLAFVIGHRDFVDGMTKITENYDVYGMGMFTDEWPYIPTYDGKGFVVNELNSSLWRPKDEDATWEETFHTISEAFNRIDDDFKFTEGAYLRELMDDDISNGTYDISEQNDLEGGGYDSETAVNEYIYQIWQINFSDQSDILNFYQNKVLEFMIQKGVPMKLNPEYKFCIGERIK
;
A
#
# COMPACT_ATOMS: atom_id res chain seq x y z
N MET A 1 -56.32 -51.21 -22.48
CA MET A 1 -55.82 -51.22 -23.87
C MET A 1 -55.26 -49.83 -24.17
N ILE A 2 -53.93 -49.73 -24.33
CA ILE A 2 -53.11 -48.72 -25.03
C ILE A 2 -51.71 -48.70 -24.38
N LYS A 3 -50.71 -48.84 -25.25
CA LYS A 3 -49.28 -49.12 -25.03
C LYS A 3 -48.48 -47.90 -24.59
N LYS A 4 -47.30 -48.12 -23.97
CA LYS A 4 -46.02 -47.38 -24.19
C LYS A 4 -44.89 -48.14 -23.47
N LYS A 5 -44.18 -49.03 -24.18
CA LYS A 5 -42.88 -48.85 -24.87
C LYS A 5 -41.71 -48.46 -23.95
N ILE A 6 -40.86 -49.46 -23.71
CA ILE A 6 -39.47 -49.41 -23.23
C ILE A 6 -38.59 -48.70 -24.26
N TYR A 7 -37.66 -47.85 -23.81
CA TYR A 7 -36.35 -47.67 -24.46
C TYR A 7 -35.28 -47.36 -23.40
N LEU A 8 -34.34 -48.30 -23.25
CA LEU A 8 -32.98 -48.03 -22.76
C LEU A 8 -32.29 -47.11 -23.77
N ILE A 9 -31.65 -46.05 -23.30
CA ILE A 9 -30.59 -45.37 -24.04
C ILE A 9 -29.39 -45.24 -23.10
N PHE A 10 -28.35 -46.03 -23.43
CA PHE A 10 -26.96 -45.76 -23.08
C PHE A 10 -26.52 -44.50 -23.83
N LEU A 11 -25.97 -43.51 -23.13
CA LEU A 11 -25.06 -42.55 -23.76
C LEU A 11 -23.88 -42.29 -22.82
N ALA A 12 -22.71 -42.71 -23.28
CA ALA A 12 -21.43 -42.45 -22.66
C ALA A 12 -20.93 -41.04 -23.02
N LEU A 13 -20.30 -40.40 -22.03
CA LEU A 13 -19.20 -39.42 -22.09
C LEU A 13 -19.17 -38.41 -23.25
N PHE A 14 -19.21 -37.12 -22.90
CA PHE A 14 -18.09 -36.22 -23.20
C PHE A 14 -17.91 -35.20 -22.07
N LEU A 15 -16.68 -35.18 -21.53
CA LEU A 15 -16.13 -34.10 -20.74
C LEU A 15 -16.18 -32.80 -21.54
N THR A 16 -16.81 -31.77 -20.99
CA THR A 16 -16.33 -30.40 -21.12
C THR A 16 -16.43 -29.73 -19.76
N TYR A 17 -15.39 -29.94 -18.94
CA TYR A 17 -15.00 -28.91 -17.99
C TYR A 17 -14.71 -27.65 -18.81
N SER A 18 -15.69 -26.75 -18.91
CA SER A 18 -15.44 -25.38 -19.33
C SER A 18 -14.68 -24.72 -18.18
N CYS A 19 -13.37 -24.94 -18.18
CA CYS A 19 -12.44 -24.05 -17.52
C CYS A 19 -12.46 -22.76 -18.34
N ASN A 20 -13.44 -21.89 -18.07
CA ASN A 20 -13.32 -20.50 -18.45
C ASN A 20 -12.21 -19.90 -17.57
N LYS A 21 -10.95 -20.18 -17.94
CA LYS A 21 -9.90 -19.18 -17.77
C LYS A 21 -10.31 -17.99 -18.64
N LEU A 22 -11.22 -17.17 -18.13
CA LEU A 22 -11.21 -15.76 -18.46
C LEU A 22 -9.81 -15.32 -18.11
N ALA A 23 -8.96 -15.19 -19.13
CA ALA A 23 -7.74 -14.45 -18.99
C ALA A 23 -8.16 -13.08 -18.47
N ASN A 24 -7.76 -12.74 -17.24
CA ASN A 24 -7.90 -11.40 -16.72
C ASN A 24 -7.19 -10.49 -17.74
N ILE A 25 -7.96 -9.78 -18.55
CA ILE A 25 -7.42 -8.82 -19.50
C ILE A 25 -6.85 -7.70 -18.62
N PRO A 26 -5.56 -7.34 -18.73
CA PRO A 26 -5.00 -6.24 -17.96
C PRO A 26 -5.80 -4.98 -18.24
N VAL A 27 -6.50 -4.47 -17.23
CA VAL A 27 -7.19 -3.18 -17.32
C VAL A 27 -6.21 -2.14 -16.84
N SER A 28 -5.79 -1.25 -17.74
CA SER A 28 -4.96 -0.10 -17.37
C SER A 28 -5.76 0.83 -16.45
N CYS A 29 -5.15 1.26 -15.33
CA CYS A 29 -5.79 2.18 -14.37
C CYS A 29 -6.21 3.50 -15.04
N ASN A 30 -5.55 3.87 -16.14
CA ASN A 30 -5.84 5.10 -16.87
C ASN A 30 -7.18 5.04 -17.63
N ASN A 31 -7.76 3.85 -17.84
CA ASN A 31 -8.98 3.63 -18.62
C ASN A 31 -10.09 2.92 -17.84
N LEU A 32 -10.09 3.01 -16.51
CA LEU A 32 -11.15 2.41 -15.70
C LEU A 32 -12.47 3.17 -15.92
N PRO A 33 -13.58 2.48 -16.28
CA PRO A 33 -14.89 3.10 -16.28
C PRO A 33 -15.29 3.52 -14.87
N THR A 34 -15.95 4.66 -14.73
CA THR A 34 -16.43 5.16 -13.44
C THR A 34 -17.76 4.49 -13.07
N TYR A 35 -17.81 3.83 -11.91
CA TYR A 35 -19.04 3.26 -11.35
C TYR A 35 -19.55 4.12 -10.18
N LYS A 36 -20.84 4.43 -10.15
CA LYS A 36 -21.47 5.15 -9.02
C LYS A 36 -22.30 4.19 -8.17
N ASN A 37 -21.66 3.48 -7.26
CA ASN A 37 -22.33 2.77 -6.17
C ASN A 37 -21.65 3.16 -4.85
N CYS A 38 -22.14 4.20 -4.17
CA CYS A 38 -21.74 4.51 -2.79
C CYS A 38 -22.87 4.14 -1.84
N GLU A 39 -22.56 3.34 -0.83
CA GLU A 39 -23.51 2.90 0.19
C GLU A 39 -23.25 3.53 1.56
N SER A 40 -22.12 4.24 1.74
CA SER A 40 -21.71 4.87 3.00
C SER A 40 -21.60 6.40 2.89
N ASP A 41 -21.79 7.08 4.02
CA ASP A 41 -21.65 8.54 4.12
C ASP A 41 -20.21 8.99 3.81
N LEU A 42 -19.20 8.19 4.23
CA LEU A 42 -17.80 8.46 3.93
C LEU A 42 -17.51 8.38 2.42
N CYS A 43 -18.04 7.38 1.71
CA CYS A 43 -17.91 7.25 0.26
C CYS A 43 -18.54 8.46 -0.46
N ASN A 44 -19.75 8.86 -0.04
CA ASN A 44 -20.41 10.04 -0.59
C ASN A 44 -19.59 11.31 -0.34
N TYR A 45 -19.03 11.46 0.86
CA TYR A 45 -18.15 12.59 1.17
C TYR A 45 -16.94 12.65 0.23
N PHE A 46 -16.27 11.53 -0.01
CA PHE A 46 -15.17 11.48 -0.98
C PHE A 46 -15.62 11.82 -2.40
N LEU A 47 -16.76 11.30 -2.86
CA LEU A 47 -17.29 11.65 -4.18
C LEU A 47 -17.63 13.14 -4.33
N ASP A 48 -18.06 13.79 -3.25
CA ASP A 48 -18.43 15.21 -3.29
C ASP A 48 -17.21 16.14 -3.23
N ASN A 49 -16.11 15.70 -2.58
CA ASN A 49 -15.00 16.59 -2.22
C ASN A 49 -13.65 16.24 -2.89
N ALA A 50 -13.46 15.02 -3.38
CA ALA A 50 -12.25 14.62 -4.11
C ALA A 50 -12.45 14.71 -5.63
N SER A 51 -11.37 14.82 -6.40
CA SER A 51 -11.44 14.81 -7.87
C SER A 51 -11.39 13.40 -8.44
N TYR A 52 -10.67 12.49 -7.76
CA TYR A 52 -10.55 11.08 -8.12
C TYR A 52 -10.80 10.19 -6.92
N VAL A 53 -11.50 9.07 -7.13
CA VAL A 53 -11.81 8.10 -6.07
C VAL A 53 -11.76 6.68 -6.62
N HIS A 54 -11.01 5.81 -5.95
CA HIS A 54 -10.88 4.39 -6.26
C HIS A 54 -11.12 3.57 -4.99
N GLU A 55 -11.79 2.45 -5.14
CA GLU A 55 -12.16 1.57 -4.03
C GLU A 55 -11.62 0.16 -4.25
N ILE A 56 -10.98 -0.40 -3.23
CA ILE A 56 -10.56 -1.80 -3.15
C ILE A 56 -11.29 -2.47 -1.98
N ASN A 57 -12.48 -3.04 -2.24
CA ASN A 57 -13.32 -3.71 -1.24
C ASN A 57 -13.54 -2.84 0.03
N GLY A 58 -13.95 -1.59 -0.13
CA GLY A 58 -14.14 -0.63 0.96
C GLY A 58 -12.89 0.14 1.40
N PHE A 59 -11.68 -0.22 0.96
CA PHE A 59 -10.50 0.63 1.14
C PHE A 59 -10.49 1.74 0.08
N TYR A 60 -10.53 3.00 0.52
CA TYR A 60 -10.60 4.14 -0.39
C TYR A 60 -9.23 4.78 -0.62
N ILE A 61 -8.93 4.99 -1.90
CA ILE A 61 -7.82 5.83 -2.37
C ILE A 61 -8.47 7.05 -3.01
N VAL A 62 -8.13 8.25 -2.54
CA VAL A 62 -8.74 9.51 -2.97
C VAL A 62 -7.66 10.52 -3.35
N SER A 63 -7.96 11.35 -4.35
CA SER A 63 -7.03 12.39 -4.78
C SER A 63 -7.71 13.68 -5.20
N SER A 64 -7.05 14.81 -4.96
CA SER A 64 -7.38 16.09 -5.58
C SER A 64 -6.97 16.13 -7.07
N ASP A 65 -7.28 17.21 -7.77
CA ASP A 65 -6.75 17.51 -9.12
C ASP A 65 -5.60 18.53 -9.09
N GLN A 66 -5.08 18.85 -7.90
CA GLN A 66 -4.00 19.82 -7.73
C GLN A 66 -2.69 19.27 -8.30
N ILE A 67 -2.02 20.08 -9.12
CA ILE A 67 -0.78 19.69 -9.81
C ILE A 67 0.33 19.43 -8.77
N PRO A 68 0.96 18.25 -8.76
CA PRO A 68 2.11 17.96 -7.92
C PRO A 68 3.26 18.96 -8.16
N THR A 69 4.13 19.15 -7.17
CA THR A 69 5.34 19.95 -7.35
C THR A 69 6.22 19.32 -8.42
N GLU A 70 6.76 20.16 -9.31
CA GLU A 70 7.74 19.74 -10.30
C GLU A 70 9.08 19.46 -9.60
N GLU A 71 9.25 18.25 -9.09
CA GLU A 71 10.53 17.77 -8.59
C GLU A 71 11.23 16.88 -9.62
N TYR A 72 12.57 16.94 -9.63
CA TYR A 72 13.42 16.10 -10.49
C TYR A 72 13.14 16.20 -12.01
N GLY A 73 12.44 17.25 -12.45
CA GLY A 73 12.15 17.54 -13.85
C GLY A 73 10.98 16.73 -14.45
N PHE A 74 10.18 16.05 -13.62
CA PHE A 74 8.97 15.37 -14.07
C PHE A 74 7.77 16.34 -14.03
N ASN A 75 6.97 16.32 -15.11
CA ASN A 75 5.72 17.06 -15.19
C ASN A 75 4.54 16.08 -15.10
N ALA A 76 4.30 15.60 -13.87
CA ALA A 76 3.24 14.65 -13.58
C ALA A 76 1.91 15.36 -13.29
N SER A 77 0.80 14.72 -13.65
CA SER A 77 -0.54 15.16 -13.23
C SER A 77 -0.93 14.49 -11.90
N ALA A 78 -1.90 15.07 -11.20
CA ALA A 78 -2.50 14.45 -10.01
C ALA A 78 -3.06 13.04 -10.30
N LEU A 79 -3.58 12.85 -11.51
CA LEU A 79 -4.08 11.57 -11.99
C LEU A 79 -2.96 10.53 -12.15
N ASP A 80 -1.74 10.94 -12.51
CA ASP A 80 -0.60 10.02 -12.63
C ASP A 80 -0.21 9.48 -11.26
N VAL A 81 -0.06 10.36 -10.25
CA VAL A 81 0.22 9.97 -8.85
C VAL A 81 -0.87 9.04 -8.32
N PHE A 82 -2.14 9.43 -8.52
CA PHE A 82 -3.29 8.62 -8.12
C PHE A 82 -3.30 7.21 -8.74
N ASN A 83 -3.06 7.11 -10.05
CA ASN A 83 -2.97 5.83 -10.74
C ASN A 83 -1.77 5.00 -10.26
N HIS A 84 -0.66 5.65 -9.93
CA HIS A 84 0.52 4.95 -9.43
C HIS A 84 0.23 4.32 -8.07
N SER A 85 -0.34 5.07 -7.12
CA SER A 85 -0.71 4.54 -5.80
C SER A 85 -1.67 3.35 -5.90
N ILE A 86 -2.66 3.38 -6.81
CA ILE A 86 -3.56 2.23 -7.05
C ILE A 86 -2.78 1.00 -7.48
N LYS A 87 -1.80 1.15 -8.38
CA LYS A 87 -0.96 0.03 -8.84
C LYS A 87 -0.08 -0.51 -7.72
N LEU A 88 0.49 0.36 -6.89
CA LEU A 88 1.32 -0.04 -5.76
C LEU A 88 0.50 -0.87 -4.76
N PHE A 89 -0.66 -0.37 -4.33
CA PHE A 89 -1.58 -1.15 -3.47
C PHE A 89 -2.02 -2.46 -4.12
N SER A 90 -2.36 -2.43 -5.41
CA SER A 90 -2.73 -3.65 -6.13
C SER A 90 -1.60 -4.66 -6.13
N SER A 91 -0.36 -4.23 -6.39
CA SER A 91 0.80 -5.11 -6.37
C SER A 91 1.12 -5.63 -4.97
N PHE A 92 0.94 -4.84 -3.91
CA PHE A 92 1.13 -5.33 -2.54
C PHE A 92 0.12 -6.42 -2.17
N LEU A 93 -1.11 -6.30 -2.65
CA LEU A 93 -2.19 -7.27 -2.40
C LEU A 93 -2.18 -8.48 -3.34
N ASP A 94 -1.43 -8.44 -4.44
CA ASP A 94 -1.31 -9.50 -5.44
C ASP A 94 0.16 -9.78 -5.77
N GLN A 95 0.77 -10.69 -5.02
CA GLN A 95 2.19 -11.01 -5.18
C GLN A 95 2.45 -12.10 -6.22
N ASP A 96 1.41 -12.82 -6.66
CA ASP A 96 1.52 -13.77 -7.76
C ASP A 96 1.23 -13.16 -9.15
N ASN A 97 0.75 -11.91 -9.16
CA ASN A 97 0.47 -11.07 -10.33
C ASN A 97 -0.63 -11.64 -11.23
N ASP A 98 -1.67 -12.26 -10.67
CA ASP A 98 -2.82 -12.79 -11.43
C ASP A 98 -3.98 -11.79 -11.59
N GLY A 99 -3.88 -10.63 -10.95
CA GLY A 99 -4.87 -9.56 -10.94
C GLY A 99 -5.93 -9.70 -9.83
N LYS A 100 -5.68 -10.53 -8.81
CA LYS A 100 -6.58 -10.73 -7.67
C LYS A 100 -5.81 -10.66 -6.36
N ILE A 101 -6.52 -10.27 -5.31
CA ILE A 101 -5.95 -10.26 -3.97
C ILE A 101 -5.56 -11.70 -3.59
N ASP A 102 -4.30 -11.91 -3.21
CA ASP A 102 -3.82 -13.20 -2.73
C ASP A 102 -4.61 -13.61 -1.49
N GLN A 103 -4.91 -14.91 -1.37
CA GLN A 103 -5.68 -15.44 -0.24
C GLN A 103 -5.07 -15.08 1.14
N LYS A 104 -3.74 -14.93 1.22
CA LYS A 104 -3.04 -14.55 2.46
C LYS A 104 -3.21 -13.08 2.83
N TYR A 105 -3.59 -12.21 1.90
CA TYR A 105 -3.78 -10.77 2.13
C TYR A 105 -5.24 -10.34 2.25
N VAL A 106 -6.17 -11.29 2.35
CA VAL A 106 -7.58 -11.00 2.61
C VAL A 106 -7.75 -10.26 3.95
N ASN A 107 -7.07 -10.69 5.01
CA ASN A 107 -7.12 -10.00 6.30
C ASN A 107 -6.47 -8.61 6.25
N LEU A 108 -5.39 -8.47 5.49
CA LEU A 108 -4.74 -7.18 5.26
C LEU A 108 -5.68 -6.21 4.53
N ASN A 109 -6.35 -6.66 3.47
CA ASN A 109 -7.34 -5.84 2.76
C ASN A 109 -8.55 -5.48 3.64
N ASP A 110 -9.00 -6.38 4.51
CA ASP A 110 -10.03 -6.08 5.52
C ASP A 110 -9.56 -5.05 6.56
N GLY A 111 -8.30 -5.12 6.98
CA GLY A 111 -7.69 -4.10 7.84
C GLY A 111 -7.62 -2.73 7.17
N LEU A 112 -7.19 -2.69 5.90
CA LEU A 112 -7.19 -1.47 5.09
C LEU A 112 -8.59 -0.88 4.98
N SER A 113 -9.60 -1.68 4.63
CA SER A 113 -10.96 -1.17 4.41
C SER A 113 -11.66 -0.69 5.68
N LYS A 114 -11.37 -1.31 6.83
CA LYS A 114 -12.00 -0.94 8.11
C LYS A 114 -11.36 0.25 8.79
N HIS A 115 -10.07 0.47 8.57
CA HIS A 115 -9.31 1.38 9.42
C HIS A 115 -8.58 2.47 8.67
N LEU A 116 -8.47 2.40 7.35
CA LEU A 116 -7.59 3.27 6.57
C LEU A 116 -8.29 3.86 5.34
N ALA A 117 -7.85 5.07 5.00
CA ALA A 117 -8.05 5.67 3.69
C ALA A 117 -6.73 6.28 3.24
N PHE A 118 -6.43 6.25 1.94
CA PHE A 118 -5.23 6.86 1.38
C PHE A 118 -5.60 8.15 0.64
N VAL A 119 -5.02 9.27 1.05
CA VAL A 119 -5.42 10.62 0.63
C VAL A 119 -4.25 11.33 -0.04
N ILE A 120 -4.41 11.69 -1.31
CA ILE A 120 -3.36 12.27 -2.16
C ILE A 120 -3.73 13.70 -2.54
N GLY A 121 -2.81 14.66 -2.37
CA GLY A 121 -3.02 16.03 -2.83
C GLY A 121 -2.11 17.02 -2.13
N HIS A 122 -2.40 18.31 -2.27
CA HIS A 122 -1.68 19.33 -1.50
C HIS A 122 -2.04 19.25 -0.02
N ARG A 123 -1.17 19.76 0.85
CA ARG A 123 -1.35 19.71 2.31
C ARG A 123 -2.73 20.10 2.81
N ASP A 124 -3.25 21.25 2.38
CA ASP A 124 -4.58 21.72 2.81
C ASP A 124 -5.72 20.74 2.46
N PHE A 125 -5.64 20.09 1.30
CA PHE A 125 -6.62 19.08 0.89
C PHE A 125 -6.48 17.80 1.72
N VAL A 126 -5.24 17.32 1.88
CA VAL A 126 -4.96 16.11 2.65
C VAL A 126 -5.41 16.29 4.10
N ASP A 127 -4.96 17.35 4.77
CA ASP A 127 -5.33 17.66 6.16
C ASP A 127 -6.85 17.80 6.34
N GLY A 128 -7.53 18.41 5.38
CA GLY A 128 -8.99 18.55 5.39
C GLY A 128 -9.72 17.22 5.26
N MET A 129 -9.22 16.33 4.41
CA MET A 129 -9.80 15.00 4.19
C MET A 129 -9.52 14.05 5.37
N THR A 130 -8.28 13.96 5.84
CA THR A 130 -7.88 13.05 6.93
C THR A 130 -8.61 13.40 8.23
N LYS A 131 -8.79 14.68 8.55
CA LYS A 131 -9.61 15.12 9.68
C LYS A 131 -11.06 14.65 9.59
N ILE A 132 -11.62 14.52 8.37
CA ILE A 132 -12.98 14.04 8.20
C ILE A 132 -13.05 12.53 8.35
N THR A 133 -12.07 11.78 7.83
CA THR A 133 -12.04 10.31 7.96
C THR A 133 -12.00 9.87 9.43
N GLU A 134 -11.33 10.63 10.30
CA GLU A 134 -11.30 10.37 11.75
C GLU A 134 -12.69 10.33 12.39
N ASN A 135 -13.67 11.09 11.88
CA ASN A 135 -15.05 11.05 12.39
C ASN A 135 -15.76 9.71 12.10
N TYR A 136 -15.16 8.88 11.25
CA TYR A 136 -15.64 7.55 10.87
C TYR A 136 -14.73 6.43 11.41
N ASP A 137 -13.87 6.72 12.38
CA ASP A 137 -12.87 5.80 12.93
C ASP A 137 -11.89 5.26 11.85
N VAL A 138 -11.70 6.03 10.77
CA VAL A 138 -10.78 5.73 9.67
C VAL A 138 -9.59 6.69 9.73
N TYR A 139 -8.39 6.13 9.85
CA TYR A 139 -7.15 6.88 9.78
C TYR A 139 -6.82 7.23 8.33
N GLY A 140 -6.69 8.51 8.03
CA GLY A 140 -6.31 8.98 6.71
C GLY A 140 -4.80 9.06 6.57
N MET A 141 -4.19 8.15 5.80
CA MET A 141 -2.78 8.24 5.45
C MET A 141 -2.61 9.22 4.29
N GLY A 142 -1.72 10.20 4.46
CA GLY A 142 -1.50 11.28 3.50
C GLY A 142 -0.39 10.99 2.50
N MET A 143 -0.50 11.55 1.29
CA MET A 143 0.58 11.74 0.33
C MET A 143 0.54 13.19 -0.14
N PHE A 144 1.48 14.00 0.33
CA PHE A 144 1.51 15.45 0.08
C PHE A 144 2.23 15.77 -1.23
N THR A 145 1.47 15.94 -2.32
CA THR A 145 2.04 16.08 -3.67
C THR A 145 2.71 17.43 -3.92
N ASP A 146 2.51 18.41 -3.05
CA ASP A 146 3.22 19.70 -3.06
C ASP A 146 4.57 19.67 -2.34
N GLU A 147 4.81 18.67 -1.49
CA GLU A 147 5.99 18.60 -0.63
C GLU A 147 6.86 17.38 -0.88
N TRP A 148 6.26 16.28 -1.35
CA TRP A 148 6.93 15.00 -1.49
C TRP A 148 7.11 14.59 -2.95
N PRO A 149 8.29 14.03 -3.30
CA PRO A 149 8.61 13.70 -4.68
C PRO A 149 7.74 12.60 -5.24
N TYR A 150 7.31 12.79 -6.49
CA TYR A 150 6.79 11.72 -7.33
C TYR A 150 7.75 11.47 -8.49
N ILE A 151 8.34 10.27 -8.52
CA ILE A 151 9.37 9.90 -9.49
C ILE A 151 8.90 8.66 -10.27
N PRO A 152 8.21 8.84 -11.41
CA PRO A 152 7.56 7.74 -12.13
C PRO A 152 8.52 6.70 -12.71
N THR A 153 9.82 6.98 -12.69
CA THR A 153 10.88 6.06 -13.15
C THR A 153 11.54 5.29 -12.01
N TYR A 154 11.13 5.53 -10.77
CA TYR A 154 11.67 4.83 -9.61
C TYR A 154 11.22 3.37 -9.63
N ASP A 155 12.18 2.45 -9.52
CA ASP A 155 11.93 0.99 -9.54
C ASP A 155 12.35 0.30 -8.24
N GLY A 156 12.69 1.09 -7.21
CA GLY A 156 13.20 0.60 -5.93
C GLY A 156 14.62 0.02 -5.98
N LYS A 157 15.37 0.25 -7.06
CA LYS A 157 16.73 -0.27 -7.26
C LYS A 157 17.68 0.81 -7.78
N GLY A 158 18.94 0.43 -8.03
CA GLY A 158 19.95 1.30 -8.65
C GLY A 158 20.74 2.19 -7.69
N PHE A 159 20.56 2.03 -6.37
CA PHE A 159 21.33 2.70 -5.32
C PHE A 159 22.15 1.68 -4.50
N VAL A 160 23.19 2.17 -3.81
CA VAL A 160 24.01 1.36 -2.91
C VAL A 160 23.85 1.88 -1.49
N VAL A 161 23.60 0.97 -0.55
CA VAL A 161 23.53 1.26 0.89
C VAL A 161 24.76 0.68 1.56
N ASN A 162 25.45 1.48 2.37
CA ASN A 162 26.58 0.98 3.17
C ASN A 162 26.12 0.51 4.55
N GLU A 163 25.22 1.28 5.16
CA GLU A 163 24.61 1.02 6.46
C GLU A 163 23.27 1.77 6.55
N LEU A 164 22.35 1.25 7.35
CA LEU A 164 21.16 1.96 7.79
C LEU A 164 21.41 2.46 9.22
N ASN A 165 21.69 3.75 9.37
CA ASN A 165 22.12 4.33 10.65
C ASN A 165 21.26 5.53 11.10
N SER A 166 20.25 5.93 10.33
CA SER A 166 19.41 7.09 10.64
C SER A 166 18.03 6.99 10.02
N SER A 167 17.02 7.52 10.69
CA SER A 167 15.66 7.71 10.14
C SER A 167 15.61 8.68 8.96
N LEU A 168 16.64 9.50 8.75
CA LEU A 168 16.75 10.37 7.56
C LEU A 168 17.17 9.64 6.28
N TRP A 169 17.61 8.38 6.39
CA TRP A 169 18.05 7.65 5.21
C TRP A 169 16.87 7.39 4.27
N ARG A 170 17.02 7.80 3.02
CA ARG A 170 16.17 7.42 1.90
C ARG A 170 17.04 7.13 0.67
N PRO A 171 16.65 6.21 -0.22
CA PRO A 171 17.26 6.08 -1.54
C PRO A 171 17.31 7.43 -2.25
N LYS A 172 18.39 7.64 -3.03
CA LYS A 172 18.46 8.83 -3.87
C LYS A 172 17.36 8.76 -4.92
N ASP A 173 16.67 9.90 -5.12
CA ASP A 173 15.61 10.03 -6.13
C ASP A 173 14.46 9.02 -5.87
N GLU A 174 14.12 8.82 -4.59
CA GLU A 174 12.99 8.00 -4.16
C GLU A 174 11.63 8.61 -4.53
N ASP A 175 10.71 7.77 -4.97
CA ASP A 175 9.30 8.13 -5.16
C ASP A 175 8.55 7.93 -3.84
N ALA A 176 8.08 9.02 -3.22
CA ALA A 176 7.40 8.95 -1.94
C ALA A 176 6.08 8.15 -2.00
N THR A 177 5.50 7.93 -3.19
CA THR A 177 4.34 7.03 -3.27
C THR A 177 4.67 5.59 -2.87
N TRP A 178 5.92 5.13 -3.03
CA TRP A 178 6.36 3.81 -2.56
C TRP A 178 6.36 3.73 -1.03
N GLU A 179 6.94 4.74 -0.38
CA GLU A 179 6.98 4.87 1.06
C GLU A 179 5.58 4.94 1.65
N GLU A 180 4.76 5.88 1.19
CA GLU A 180 3.45 6.12 1.80
C GLU A 180 2.46 4.97 1.55
N THR A 181 2.56 4.28 0.42
CA THR A 181 1.77 3.06 0.21
C THR A 181 2.24 1.92 1.11
N PHE A 182 3.54 1.76 1.33
CA PHE A 182 4.06 0.78 2.28
C PHE A 182 3.69 1.12 3.72
N HIS A 183 3.83 2.38 4.15
CA HIS A 183 3.40 2.87 5.45
C HIS A 183 1.91 2.59 5.70
N THR A 184 1.07 2.71 4.68
CA THR A 184 -0.35 2.34 4.78
C THR A 184 -0.53 0.84 4.97
N ILE A 185 0.25 0.00 4.28
CA ILE A 185 0.23 -1.46 4.46
C ILE A 185 0.65 -1.85 5.87
N SER A 186 1.77 -1.33 6.37
CA SER A 186 2.29 -1.65 7.71
C SER A 186 1.40 -1.08 8.82
N GLU A 187 0.78 0.08 8.62
CA GLU A 187 -0.21 0.62 9.55
C GLU A 187 -1.48 -0.24 9.60
N ALA A 188 -1.87 -0.89 8.50
CA ALA A 188 -2.95 -1.89 8.53
C ALA A 188 -2.56 -3.08 9.40
N PHE A 189 -1.32 -3.60 9.28
CA PHE A 189 -0.80 -4.64 10.19
C PHE A 189 -0.80 -4.18 11.64
N ASN A 190 -0.33 -2.95 11.92
CA ASN A 190 -0.34 -2.32 13.24
C ASN A 190 -1.73 -2.34 13.88
N ARG A 191 -2.80 -2.30 13.09
CA ARG A 191 -4.18 -2.27 13.59
C ARG A 191 -4.80 -3.65 13.77
N ILE A 192 -4.44 -4.63 12.95
CA ILE A 192 -5.11 -5.94 12.91
C ILE A 192 -4.33 -7.09 13.55
N ASP A 193 -3.02 -6.96 13.76
CA ASP A 193 -2.18 -7.99 14.38
C ASP A 193 -1.72 -7.50 15.76
N ASP A 194 -1.98 -8.29 16.80
CA ASP A 194 -1.69 -7.92 18.18
C ASP A 194 -0.18 -7.90 18.51
N ASP A 195 0.66 -8.65 17.76
CA ASP A 195 2.11 -8.64 17.99
C ASP A 195 2.84 -7.67 17.04
N PHE A 196 2.24 -7.29 15.92
CA PHE A 196 2.80 -6.27 15.03
C PHE A 196 2.33 -4.90 15.50
N LYS A 197 3.06 -4.27 16.41
CA LYS A 197 2.70 -2.96 16.98
C LYS A 197 3.90 -2.01 17.00
N PHE A 198 3.62 -0.71 16.89
CA PHE A 198 4.62 0.36 16.95
C PHE A 198 4.78 0.99 18.36
N THR A 199 3.81 0.72 19.23
CA THR A 199 3.72 1.25 20.59
C THR A 199 4.87 0.79 21.48
N GLU A 200 5.17 1.55 22.54
CA GLU A 200 6.17 1.19 23.56
C GLU A 200 5.97 -0.23 24.13
N GLY A 201 7.05 -1.00 24.24
CA GLY A 201 7.05 -2.39 24.71
C GLY A 201 6.57 -3.42 23.69
N ALA A 202 6.17 -3.01 22.48
CA ALA A 202 5.95 -3.92 21.38
C ALA A 202 7.27 -4.42 20.79
N TYR A 203 7.26 -5.61 20.17
CA TYR A 203 8.48 -6.24 19.69
C TYR A 203 9.25 -5.42 18.63
N LEU A 204 8.56 -4.83 17.66
CA LEU A 204 9.19 -3.95 16.65
C LEU A 204 9.81 -2.71 17.30
N ARG A 205 9.11 -2.14 18.27
CA ARG A 205 9.57 -0.97 19.00
C ARG A 205 10.79 -1.27 19.86
N GLU A 206 10.77 -2.38 20.61
CA GLU A 206 11.91 -2.83 21.42
C GLU A 206 13.16 -3.04 20.54
N LEU A 207 13.01 -3.61 19.34
CA LEU A 207 14.14 -3.79 18.42
C LEU A 207 14.75 -2.47 17.95
N MET A 208 13.92 -1.47 17.64
CA MET A 208 14.40 -0.13 17.27
C MET A 208 15.07 0.57 18.46
N ASP A 209 14.46 0.52 19.65
CA ASP A 209 15.00 1.13 20.86
C ASP A 209 16.34 0.48 21.26
N ASP A 210 16.49 -0.83 21.09
CA ASP A 210 17.75 -1.56 21.29
C ASP A 210 18.81 -1.16 20.25
N ASP A 211 18.43 -0.95 18.98
CA ASP A 211 19.33 -0.49 17.91
C ASP A 211 19.87 0.92 18.20
N ILE A 212 18.98 1.82 18.66
CA ILE A 212 19.33 3.18 19.10
C ILE A 212 20.23 3.11 20.34
N SER A 213 19.89 2.30 21.33
CA SER A 213 20.67 2.15 22.56
C SER A 213 22.07 1.58 22.31
N ASN A 214 22.21 0.77 21.26
CA ASN A 214 23.48 0.22 20.79
C ASN A 214 24.29 1.23 19.93
N GLY A 215 23.72 2.38 19.60
CA GLY A 215 24.36 3.45 18.84
C GLY A 215 24.52 3.14 17.36
N THR A 216 23.70 2.23 16.82
CA THR A 216 23.75 1.80 15.41
C THR A 216 22.61 2.36 14.57
N TYR A 217 21.65 3.05 15.18
CA TYR A 217 20.58 3.79 14.51
C TYR A 217 20.25 5.08 15.27
N ASP A 218 19.87 6.14 14.56
CA ASP A 218 19.53 7.45 15.14
C ASP A 218 18.19 7.97 14.61
N ILE A 219 17.40 8.53 15.53
CA ILE A 219 16.15 9.25 15.22
C ILE A 219 16.20 10.71 15.68
N SER A 220 17.28 11.13 16.35
CA SER A 220 17.34 12.43 17.00
C SER A 220 17.38 13.57 15.99
N GLU A 221 18.09 13.39 14.87
CA GLU A 221 18.20 14.43 13.84
C GLU A 221 16.84 14.72 13.19
N GLN A 222 16.05 13.69 12.85
CA GLN A 222 14.69 13.86 12.34
C GLN A 222 13.79 14.56 13.36
N ASN A 223 13.86 14.13 14.62
CA ASN A 223 13.08 14.76 15.68
C ASN A 223 13.42 16.23 15.89
N ASP A 224 14.69 16.61 15.76
CA ASP A 224 15.12 18.02 15.82
C ASP A 224 14.61 18.83 14.62
N LEU A 225 14.63 18.25 13.42
CA LEU A 225 14.09 18.89 12.20
C LEU A 225 12.58 19.12 12.28
N GLU A 226 11.86 18.23 12.94
CA GLU A 226 10.41 18.33 13.18
C GLU A 226 10.05 19.10 14.47
N GLY A 227 11.02 19.72 15.12
CA GLY A 227 10.78 20.54 16.31
C GLY A 227 10.29 19.75 17.54
N GLY A 228 10.66 18.48 17.63
CA GLY A 228 10.24 17.55 18.69
C GLY A 228 8.91 16.83 18.40
N GLY A 229 8.36 16.97 17.19
CA GLY A 229 7.10 16.38 16.77
C GLY A 229 7.20 14.96 16.23
N TYR A 230 8.42 14.46 15.98
CA TYR A 230 8.65 13.13 15.44
C TYR A 230 8.36 12.08 16.50
N ASP A 231 7.15 11.53 16.45
CA ASP A 231 6.72 10.58 17.44
C ASP A 231 7.37 9.21 17.21
N SER A 232 7.54 8.51 18.31
CA SER A 232 8.28 7.26 18.32
C SER A 232 7.53 6.06 17.69
N GLU A 233 6.23 6.16 17.43
CA GLU A 233 5.48 5.15 16.68
C GLU A 233 5.67 5.36 15.17
N THR A 234 5.60 6.62 14.72
CA THR A 234 5.97 7.04 13.36
C THR A 234 7.40 6.58 13.03
N ALA A 235 8.33 6.75 13.98
CA ALA A 235 9.71 6.29 13.82
C ALA A 235 9.83 4.78 13.56
N VAL A 236 9.00 3.94 14.20
CA VAL A 236 9.01 2.50 13.94
C VAL A 236 8.53 2.21 12.53
N ASN A 237 7.49 2.91 12.06
CA ASN A 237 6.95 2.71 10.72
C ASN A 237 7.97 3.05 9.63
N GLU A 238 8.70 4.14 9.80
CA GLU A 238 9.80 4.51 8.91
C GLU A 238 10.95 3.51 8.98
N TYR A 239 11.35 3.09 10.18
CA TYR A 239 12.42 2.12 10.37
C TYR A 239 12.14 0.79 9.64
N ILE A 240 10.91 0.28 9.73
CA ILE A 240 10.53 -0.95 9.01
C ILE A 240 10.44 -0.72 7.48
N TYR A 241 10.03 0.46 7.01
CA TYR A 241 10.06 0.81 5.60
C TYR A 241 11.48 0.82 5.05
N GLN A 242 12.41 1.47 5.73
CA GLN A 242 13.81 1.53 5.31
C GLN A 242 14.42 0.12 5.19
N ILE A 243 14.17 -0.74 6.18
CA ILE A 243 14.58 -2.15 6.17
C ILE A 243 13.93 -2.91 5.02
N TRP A 244 12.64 -2.70 4.78
CA TRP A 244 11.93 -3.30 3.66
C TRP A 244 12.52 -2.88 2.31
N GLN A 245 12.84 -1.60 2.13
CA GLN A 245 13.42 -1.04 0.90
C GLN A 245 14.83 -1.61 0.63
N ILE A 246 15.65 -1.74 1.68
CA ILE A 246 16.97 -2.38 1.58
C ILE A 246 16.83 -3.84 1.16
N ASN A 247 15.93 -4.59 1.79
CA ASN A 247 15.66 -5.98 1.41
C ASN A 247 15.12 -6.09 -0.03
N PHE A 248 14.16 -5.24 -0.41
CA PHE A 248 13.60 -5.21 -1.76
C PHE A 248 14.67 -4.98 -2.84
N SER A 249 15.65 -4.14 -2.52
CA SER A 249 16.80 -3.85 -3.40
C SER A 249 17.88 -4.94 -3.42
N ASP A 250 17.64 -6.10 -2.79
CA ASP A 250 18.58 -7.22 -2.67
C ASP A 250 19.87 -6.88 -1.89
N GLN A 251 19.78 -5.97 -0.92
CA GLN A 251 20.91 -5.46 -0.13
C GLN A 251 20.82 -5.80 1.37
N SER A 252 20.01 -6.79 1.77
CA SER A 252 19.79 -7.17 3.18
C SER A 252 21.07 -7.52 3.97
N ASP A 253 22.16 -7.89 3.29
CA ASP A 253 23.44 -8.23 3.94
C ASP A 253 24.08 -7.06 4.71
N ILE A 254 23.64 -5.82 4.46
CA ILE A 254 24.11 -4.62 5.17
C ILE A 254 23.38 -4.38 6.50
N LEU A 255 22.25 -5.05 6.71
CA LEU A 255 21.44 -4.87 7.91
C LEU A 255 22.18 -5.39 9.14
N ASN A 256 22.09 -4.64 10.24
CA ASN A 256 22.69 -5.06 11.51
C ASN A 256 21.86 -6.16 12.21
N PHE A 257 22.27 -6.57 13.41
CA PHE A 257 21.58 -7.63 14.17
C PHE A 257 20.10 -7.33 14.48
N TYR A 258 19.76 -6.10 14.89
CA TYR A 258 18.39 -5.71 15.24
C TYR A 258 17.52 -5.56 14.00
N GLN A 259 18.06 -4.92 12.97
CA GLN A 259 17.40 -4.73 11.67
C GLN A 259 17.08 -6.06 10.98
N ASN A 260 17.98 -7.05 11.07
CA ASN A 260 17.71 -8.40 10.57
C ASN A 260 16.55 -9.08 11.32
N LYS A 261 16.45 -8.90 12.65
CA LYS A 261 15.31 -9.44 13.41
C LYS A 261 13.99 -8.77 13.02
N VAL A 262 14.01 -7.47 12.74
CA VAL A 262 12.84 -6.76 12.21
C VAL A 262 12.44 -7.32 10.86
N LEU A 263 13.39 -7.51 9.94
CA LEU A 263 13.14 -8.11 8.63
C LEU A 263 12.55 -9.52 8.75
N GLU A 264 13.14 -10.37 9.59
CA GLU A 264 12.64 -11.73 9.87
C GLU A 264 11.21 -11.70 10.43
N PHE A 265 10.92 -10.76 11.33
CA PHE A 265 9.59 -10.60 11.90
C PHE A 265 8.56 -10.15 10.86
N MET A 266 8.89 -9.17 10.01
CA MET A 266 8.03 -8.76 8.90
C MET A 266 7.71 -9.92 7.96
N ILE A 267 8.72 -10.71 7.59
CA ILE A 267 8.56 -11.91 6.77
C ILE A 267 7.66 -12.94 7.47
N GLN A 268 7.89 -13.20 8.76
CA GLN A 268 7.10 -14.15 9.55
C GLN A 268 5.63 -13.72 9.65
N LYS A 269 5.38 -12.42 9.83
CA LYS A 269 4.04 -11.83 9.89
C LYS A 269 3.37 -11.74 8.53
N GLY A 270 4.10 -12.04 7.46
CA GLY A 270 3.58 -12.07 6.11
C GLY A 270 3.38 -10.68 5.53
N VAL A 271 4.20 -9.69 5.89
CA VAL A 271 4.24 -8.42 5.19
C VAL A 271 4.57 -8.67 3.69
N PRO A 272 3.91 -7.99 2.73
CA PRO A 272 4.29 -8.06 1.32
C PRO A 272 5.74 -7.61 1.07
N MET A 273 6.64 -8.57 0.83
CA MET A 273 8.07 -8.29 0.66
C MET A 273 8.51 -8.02 -0.78
N LYS A 274 7.56 -7.97 -1.73
CA LYS A 274 7.84 -7.64 -3.13
C LYS A 274 6.91 -6.54 -3.60
N LEU A 275 7.39 -5.79 -4.57
CA LEU A 275 6.62 -4.84 -5.34
C LEU A 275 6.97 -5.01 -6.81
N ASN A 276 5.97 -4.93 -7.68
CA ASN A 276 6.17 -4.99 -9.12
C ASN A 276 5.96 -3.57 -9.69
N PRO A 277 7.05 -2.84 -10.03
CA PRO A 277 6.93 -1.50 -10.62
C PRO A 277 6.12 -1.51 -11.94
N GLU A 278 6.15 -2.64 -12.64
CA GLU A 278 5.48 -2.86 -13.92
C GLU A 278 4.14 -3.59 -13.76
N TYR A 279 3.53 -3.53 -12.58
CA TYR A 279 2.25 -4.19 -12.30
C TYR A 279 1.17 -3.70 -13.27
N LYS A 280 0.48 -4.64 -13.93
CA LYS A 280 -0.40 -4.37 -15.09
C LYS A 280 -1.88 -4.36 -14.76
N PHE A 281 -2.26 -4.81 -13.58
CA PHE A 281 -3.65 -4.83 -13.16
C PHE A 281 -3.96 -3.65 -12.24
N CYS A 282 -5.25 -3.42 -12.03
CA CYS A 282 -5.77 -2.45 -11.09
C CYS A 282 -6.87 -3.18 -10.35
N ILE A 283 -6.61 -3.54 -9.10
CA ILE A 283 -7.58 -4.24 -8.26
C ILE A 283 -8.58 -3.19 -7.76
N GLY A 284 -9.86 -3.56 -7.71
CA GLY A 284 -10.94 -2.66 -7.29
C GLY A 284 -11.55 -1.87 -8.44
N GLU A 285 -12.27 -0.80 -8.11
CA GLU A 285 -13.09 -0.05 -9.04
C GLU A 285 -12.85 1.47 -8.90
N ARG A 286 -12.74 2.16 -10.05
CA ARG A 286 -12.78 3.62 -10.08
C ARG A 286 -14.23 4.06 -9.90
N ILE A 287 -14.48 4.86 -8.88
CA ILE A 287 -15.81 5.38 -8.57
C ILE A 287 -15.95 6.89 -8.78
N LYS A 288 -14.82 7.60 -8.96
CA LYS A 288 -14.75 8.94 -9.55
C LYS A 288 -13.50 9.06 -10.43
#